data_AF-A0AAV4IDH3-F1
#
_entry.id   AF-A0AAV4IDH3-F1
#
_cell.length_a   1.000
_cell.length_b   1.000
_cell.length_c   1.000
_cell.angle_alpha   90.00
_cell.angle_beta   90.00
_cell.angle_gamma   90.00
#
_symmetry.space_group_name_H-M   'P 1'
#
loop_
_entity.id
_entity.type
_entity.pdbx_description
1 polymer ?
#
loop_
_entity_poly.entity_id
_entity_poly.type
_entity_poly.pdbx_seq_one_letter_code
_entity_poly.pdbx_strand_id
1 'polypeptide(L)'
;MLHFTMMNKCVIFVSAYICLVVLTLEARADPELPEVGVEERSPTSYVNRRVYSYCYSNGRQYSHGQTFYSGTSRCLRYRCNRGRVENIQEACEMDGRCHRVGSYFTRQCVTYRCEKSNRGTHSYYQTTIFRRQCEDAQGRCRREGATFPKVLDGKYYRNCRCEIKDFKRSVYYSCD
;
A
#
# COMPACT_ATOMS: atom_id res chain seq x y z
N MET A 1 45.44 41.64 0.16
CA MET A 1 44.69 40.79 -0.79
C MET A 1 43.65 40.02 0.01
N LEU A 2 42.39 40.15 -0.39
CA LEU A 2 41.20 39.92 0.43
C LEU A 2 40.86 38.45 0.65
N HIS A 3 40.57 38.14 1.92
CA HIS A 3 39.93 36.94 2.45
C HIS A 3 38.46 36.88 2.01
N PHE A 4 37.97 35.72 1.54
CA PHE A 4 36.54 35.45 1.37
C PHE A 4 36.15 34.19 2.17
N THR A 5 35.59 34.40 3.34
CA THR A 5 34.81 33.42 4.11
C THR A 5 33.33 33.64 3.79
N MET A 6 32.66 32.68 3.13
CA MET A 6 31.20 32.67 3.05
C MET A 6 30.64 31.59 3.97
N MET A 7 30.13 32.05 5.11
CA MET A 7 29.16 31.37 5.93
C MET A 7 27.80 31.39 5.22
N ASN A 8 27.19 30.23 5.00
CA ASN A 8 25.77 30.15 4.65
C ASN A 8 25.00 29.55 5.82
N LYS A 9 24.57 30.43 6.73
CA LYS A 9 23.49 30.18 7.70
C LYS A 9 22.21 30.70 7.07
N CYS A 10 21.37 29.81 6.56
CA CYS A 10 19.98 30.14 6.26
C CYS A 10 19.11 29.47 7.31
N VAL A 11 18.97 30.14 8.45
CA VAL A 11 18.00 29.80 9.49
C VAL A 11 16.79 30.69 9.23
N ILE A 12 15.74 30.12 8.65
CA ILE A 12 14.44 30.78 8.51
C ILE A 12 13.58 30.32 9.69
N PHE A 13 13.52 31.18 10.71
CA PHE A 13 12.43 31.24 11.68
C PHE A 13 11.36 32.16 11.09
N VAL A 14 10.21 31.66 10.66
CA VAL A 14 8.91 32.35 10.82
C VAL A 14 7.79 31.31 10.65
N SER A 15 7.01 31.08 11.71
CA SER A 15 5.54 30.95 11.67
C SER A 15 5.04 30.13 12.87
N ALA A 16 5.13 30.75 14.04
CA ALA A 16 4.27 30.45 15.17
C ALA A 16 2.96 31.22 14.98
N TYR A 17 2.09 30.72 14.10
CA TYR A 17 0.69 31.15 13.99
C TYR A 17 -0.12 29.94 13.56
N ILE A 18 -0.69 29.22 14.53
CA ILE A 18 -2.04 28.61 14.54
C ILE A 18 -2.22 28.22 16.01
N CYS A 19 -2.38 29.25 16.84
CA CYS A 19 -2.90 29.14 18.18
C CYS A 19 -4.37 29.54 18.09
N LEU A 20 -5.24 28.75 18.73
CA LEU A 20 -6.63 29.08 19.04
C LEU A 20 -7.56 29.38 17.84
N VAL A 21 -8.08 28.33 17.22
CA VAL A 21 -9.50 28.37 16.82
C VAL A 21 -10.28 27.65 17.89
N VAL A 22 -10.92 28.49 18.71
CA VAL A 22 -11.82 28.17 19.80
C VAL A 22 -12.95 27.27 19.30
N LEU A 23 -13.12 26.16 20.01
CA LEU A 23 -14.30 25.29 19.96
C LEU A 23 -15.54 26.09 20.36
N THR A 24 -16.32 26.57 19.39
CA THR A 24 -17.73 26.91 19.61
C THR A 24 -18.57 25.68 19.26
N LEU A 25 -18.86 24.89 20.29
CA LEU A 25 -19.91 23.88 20.31
C LEU A 25 -21.27 24.60 20.26
N GLU A 26 -21.84 24.79 19.06
CA GLU A 26 -23.26 25.09 18.91
C GLU A 26 -24.03 23.78 18.99
N ALA A 27 -24.65 23.54 20.15
CA ALA A 27 -25.70 22.55 20.30
C ALA A 27 -26.90 22.98 19.43
N ARG A 28 -27.06 22.36 18.26
CA ARG A 28 -28.25 22.52 17.43
C ARG A 28 -29.32 21.58 17.96
N ALA A 29 -30.43 22.18 18.37
CA ALA A 29 -31.66 21.49 18.73
C ALA A 29 -32.13 20.60 17.57
N ASP A 30 -32.50 19.36 17.90
CA ASP A 30 -33.07 18.41 16.95
C ASP A 30 -34.45 18.90 16.48
N PRO A 31 -34.70 18.99 15.16
CA PRO A 31 -36.04 19.27 14.65
C PRO A 31 -36.95 18.06 14.86
N GLU A 32 -38.10 18.27 15.49
CA GLU A 32 -39.18 17.29 15.62
C GLU A 32 -39.54 16.74 14.24
N LEU A 33 -39.41 15.42 14.09
CA LEU A 33 -39.79 14.72 12.86
C LEU A 33 -41.32 14.65 12.77
N PRO A 34 -41.92 14.96 11.62
CA PRO A 34 -43.35 14.78 11.41
C PRO A 34 -43.71 13.29 11.43
N GLU A 35 -44.81 12.95 12.10
CA GLU A 35 -45.35 11.60 12.15
C GLU A 35 -45.69 11.11 10.73
N VAL A 36 -44.94 10.12 10.27
CA VAL A 36 -45.13 9.49 8.96
C VAL A 36 -46.33 8.57 9.04
N GLY A 37 -47.41 8.95 8.34
CA GLY A 37 -48.57 8.11 8.12
C GLY A 37 -48.18 6.77 7.50
N VAL A 38 -48.68 5.69 8.09
CA VAL A 38 -48.51 4.32 7.59
C VAL A 38 -49.38 4.14 6.35
N GLU A 39 -48.80 4.35 5.18
CA GLU A 39 -49.42 3.97 3.91
C GLU A 39 -49.32 2.46 3.73
N GLU A 40 -50.47 1.78 3.77
CA GLU A 40 -50.61 0.34 3.50
C GLU A 40 -50.04 0.00 2.12
N ARG A 41 -48.80 -0.50 2.10
CA ARG A 41 -48.16 -1.00 0.89
C ARG A 41 -48.83 -2.29 0.46
N SER A 42 -49.55 -2.15 -0.65
CA SER A 42 -50.16 -3.20 -1.46
C SER A 42 -49.23 -4.43 -1.65
N PRO A 43 -49.76 -5.66 -1.54
CA PRO A 43 -48.97 -6.88 -1.56
C PRO A 43 -48.48 -7.26 -2.96
N THR A 44 -47.18 -7.57 -3.02
CA THR A 44 -46.55 -8.51 -3.96
C THR A 44 -46.75 -8.26 -5.45
N SER A 45 -46.08 -7.23 -5.98
CA SER A 45 -45.57 -7.37 -7.33
C SER A 45 -44.43 -8.39 -7.28
N TYR A 46 -44.68 -9.57 -7.84
CA TYR A 46 -43.66 -10.57 -8.15
C TYR A 46 -42.66 -9.91 -9.09
N VAL A 47 -41.62 -9.28 -8.53
CA VAL A 47 -40.46 -8.84 -9.29
C VAL A 47 -39.85 -10.11 -9.84
N ASN A 48 -40.16 -10.38 -11.11
CA ASN A 48 -39.47 -11.34 -11.95
C ASN A 48 -38.02 -10.86 -12.06
N ARG A 49 -37.23 -11.10 -11.01
CA ARG A 49 -35.78 -10.95 -10.99
C ARG A 49 -35.30 -11.97 -11.99
N ARG A 50 -35.24 -11.58 -13.27
CA ARG A 50 -34.29 -12.14 -14.20
C ARG A 50 -32.96 -12.03 -13.48
N VAL A 51 -32.52 -13.16 -12.92
CA VAL A 51 -31.24 -13.26 -12.24
C VAL A 51 -30.24 -12.90 -13.31
N TYR A 52 -29.73 -11.66 -13.26
CA TYR A 52 -28.73 -11.18 -14.18
C TYR A 52 -27.59 -12.19 -14.13
N SER A 53 -27.42 -12.95 -15.20
CA SER A 53 -26.46 -14.05 -15.29
C SER A 53 -25.07 -13.55 -15.69
N TYR A 54 -24.92 -12.25 -15.91
CA TYR A 54 -23.68 -11.64 -16.39
C TYR A 54 -23.20 -10.53 -15.46
N CYS A 55 -21.89 -10.31 -15.46
CA CYS A 55 -21.23 -9.25 -14.72
C CYS A 55 -20.58 -8.26 -15.70
N TYR A 56 -20.57 -6.98 -15.35
CA TYR A 56 -19.81 -5.97 -16.08
C TYR A 56 -18.54 -5.59 -15.29
N SER A 57 -17.39 -5.62 -15.96
CA SER A 57 -16.12 -5.16 -15.37
C SER A 57 -15.22 -4.58 -16.46
N ASN A 58 -14.68 -3.38 -16.23
CA ASN A 58 -13.86 -2.63 -17.18
C ASN A 58 -14.47 -2.54 -18.59
N GLY A 59 -15.78 -2.25 -18.66
CA GLY A 59 -16.52 -2.13 -19.93
C GLY A 59 -16.76 -3.45 -20.68
N ARG A 60 -16.42 -4.61 -20.09
CA ARG A 60 -16.64 -5.94 -20.68
C ARG A 60 -17.70 -6.73 -19.92
N GLN A 61 -18.48 -7.52 -20.65
CA GLN A 61 -19.49 -8.43 -20.11
C GLN A 61 -18.88 -9.82 -19.91
N TYR A 62 -19.18 -10.44 -18.77
CA TYR A 62 -18.73 -11.78 -18.41
C TYR A 62 -19.92 -12.65 -18.02
N SER A 63 -20.03 -13.85 -18.57
CA SER A 63 -21.09 -14.81 -18.24
C SER A 63 -20.87 -15.45 -16.87
N HIS A 64 -21.93 -15.99 -16.26
CA HIS A 64 -21.83 -16.76 -15.02
C HIS A 64 -20.79 -17.88 -15.14
N GLY A 65 -19.92 -18.00 -14.14
CA GLY A 65 -18.82 -18.96 -14.08
C GLY A 65 -17.53 -18.47 -14.76
N GLN A 66 -17.62 -17.48 -15.66
CA GLN A 66 -16.46 -16.96 -16.38
C GLN A 66 -15.48 -16.27 -15.43
N THR A 67 -14.20 -16.62 -15.58
CA THR A 67 -13.10 -16.00 -14.82
C THR A 67 -12.36 -14.98 -15.67
N PHE A 68 -11.88 -13.91 -15.04
CA PHE A 68 -11.16 -12.84 -15.73
C PHE A 68 -10.19 -12.11 -14.79
N TYR A 69 -9.25 -11.36 -15.35
CA TYR A 69 -8.27 -10.57 -14.59
C TYR A 69 -8.74 -9.12 -14.40
N SER A 70 -8.22 -8.44 -13.36
CA SER A 70 -8.59 -7.06 -13.00
C SER A 70 -8.32 -6.00 -14.07
N GLY A 71 -7.56 -6.32 -15.12
CA GLY A 71 -7.02 -5.36 -16.09
C GLY A 71 -5.83 -4.54 -15.57
N THR A 72 -5.80 -4.24 -14.27
CA THR A 72 -4.69 -3.52 -13.60
C THR A 72 -3.56 -4.43 -13.12
N SER A 73 -3.85 -5.70 -12.84
CA SER A 73 -2.85 -6.70 -12.45
C SER A 73 -3.27 -8.08 -12.94
N ARG A 74 -2.28 -8.88 -13.36
CA ARG A 74 -2.45 -10.31 -13.68
C ARG A 74 -2.50 -11.21 -12.44
N CYS A 75 -2.25 -10.65 -11.26
CA CYS A 75 -2.26 -11.40 -10.01
C CYS A 75 -3.62 -11.38 -9.31
N LEU A 76 -4.56 -10.58 -9.83
CA LEU A 76 -5.93 -10.47 -9.36
C LEU A 76 -6.87 -11.15 -10.34
N ARG A 77 -7.57 -12.19 -9.86
CA ARG A 77 -8.50 -12.97 -10.68
C ARG A 77 -9.88 -12.98 -10.04
N TYR A 78 -10.88 -12.75 -10.87
CA TYR A 78 -12.28 -12.71 -10.50
C TYR A 78 -13.07 -13.79 -11.20
N ARG A 79 -14.25 -14.08 -10.66
CA ARG A 79 -15.27 -14.94 -11.27
C ARG A 79 -16.61 -14.24 -11.22
N CYS A 80 -17.34 -14.26 -12.34
CA CYS A 80 -18.72 -13.81 -12.33
C CYS A 80 -19.63 -14.89 -11.72
N ASN A 81 -20.29 -14.60 -10.61
CA ASN A 81 -21.24 -15.49 -9.96
C ASN A 81 -22.63 -14.84 -9.91
N ARG A 82 -23.53 -15.25 -10.82
CA ARG A 82 -24.93 -14.79 -10.88
C ARG A 82 -25.08 -13.25 -10.77
N GLY A 83 -24.31 -12.53 -11.58
CA GLY A 83 -24.31 -11.07 -11.62
C GLY A 83 -23.41 -10.38 -10.58
N ARG A 84 -22.74 -11.13 -9.71
CA ARG A 84 -21.77 -10.61 -8.74
C ARG A 84 -20.34 -10.96 -9.14
N VAL A 85 -19.45 -9.98 -9.10
CA VAL A 85 -18.01 -10.22 -9.27
C VAL A 85 -17.42 -10.70 -7.95
N GLU A 86 -16.94 -11.94 -7.94
CA GLU A 86 -16.26 -12.55 -6.79
C GLU A 86 -14.76 -12.57 -7.01
N ASN A 87 -13.99 -12.22 -5.97
CA ASN A 87 -12.54 -12.39 -6.00
C ASN A 87 -12.20 -13.85 -5.73
N ILE A 88 -11.49 -14.49 -6.66
CA ILE A 88 -11.03 -15.88 -6.52
C ILE A 88 -9.51 -15.98 -6.38
N GLN A 89 -8.77 -14.87 -6.56
CA GLN A 89 -7.34 -14.83 -6.34
C GLN A 89 -6.89 -13.42 -5.98
N GLU A 90 -6.30 -13.31 -4.79
CA GLU A 90 -5.74 -12.08 -4.23
C GLU A 90 -4.22 -12.21 -4.08
N ALA A 91 -3.48 -11.37 -4.78
CA ALA A 91 -2.02 -11.36 -4.73
C ALA A 91 -1.46 -10.00 -5.16
N CYS A 92 -0.28 -9.67 -4.64
CA CYS A 92 0.51 -8.54 -5.10
C CYS A 92 1.36 -8.98 -6.29
N GLU A 93 1.48 -8.09 -7.28
CA GLU A 93 2.36 -8.29 -8.42
C GLU A 93 3.71 -7.60 -8.19
N MET A 94 4.81 -8.33 -8.32
CA MET A 94 6.17 -7.78 -8.28
C MET A 94 7.05 -8.54 -9.27
N ASP A 95 7.72 -7.81 -10.17
CA ASP A 95 8.54 -8.36 -11.27
C ASP A 95 7.81 -9.43 -12.10
N GLY A 96 6.50 -9.25 -12.23
CA GLY A 96 5.65 -10.17 -12.95
C GLY A 96 5.33 -11.49 -12.27
N ARG A 97 5.69 -11.63 -10.99
CA ARG A 97 5.31 -12.77 -10.16
C ARG A 97 4.19 -12.37 -9.20
N CYS A 98 3.35 -13.35 -8.86
CA CYS A 98 2.23 -13.17 -7.96
C CYS A 98 2.58 -13.69 -6.56
N HIS A 99 2.51 -12.81 -5.58
CA HIS A 99 2.78 -13.12 -4.18
C HIS A 99 1.46 -13.08 -3.40
N ARG A 100 1.15 -14.17 -2.69
CA ARG A 100 -0.10 -14.28 -1.92
C ARG A 100 -0.19 -13.16 -0.87
N VAL A 101 -1.39 -12.64 -0.63
CA VAL A 101 -1.61 -11.69 0.47
C VAL A 101 -1.12 -12.26 1.79
N GLY A 102 -0.39 -11.45 2.56
CA GLY A 102 0.23 -11.83 3.82
C GLY A 102 1.56 -12.56 3.69
N SER A 103 1.94 -13.01 2.48
CA SER A 103 3.22 -13.70 2.27
C SER A 103 4.42 -12.76 2.35
N TYR A 104 5.56 -13.34 2.74
CA TYR A 104 6.86 -12.68 2.75
C TYR A 104 7.74 -13.31 1.67
N PHE A 105 8.56 -12.49 1.03
CA PHE A 105 9.51 -12.96 0.04
C PHE A 105 10.73 -12.03 0.00
N THR A 106 11.89 -12.57 -0.35
CA THR A 106 13.15 -11.82 -0.33
C THR A 106 13.70 -11.66 -1.75
N ARG A 107 14.12 -10.45 -2.08
CA ARG A 107 14.85 -10.13 -3.31
C ARG A 107 15.95 -9.12 -2.98
N GLN A 108 17.19 -9.37 -3.42
CA GLN A 108 18.33 -8.46 -3.22
C GLN A 108 18.47 -7.99 -1.76
N CYS A 109 18.44 -8.93 -0.82
CA CYS A 109 18.50 -8.66 0.63
C CYS A 109 17.40 -7.73 1.18
N VAL A 110 16.31 -7.53 0.42
CA VAL A 110 15.09 -6.88 0.88
C VAL A 110 14.00 -7.92 1.02
N THR A 111 13.50 -8.10 2.24
CA THR A 111 12.30 -8.87 2.51
C THR A 111 11.10 -7.95 2.35
N TYR A 112 10.20 -8.36 1.47
CA TYR A 112 8.95 -7.70 1.19
C TYR A 112 7.79 -8.47 1.84
N ARG A 113 6.68 -7.77 2.04
CA ARG A 113 5.39 -8.36 2.42
C ARG A 113 4.33 -7.92 1.42
N CYS A 114 3.53 -8.87 0.97
CA CYS A 114 2.34 -8.52 0.19
C CYS A 114 1.20 -8.15 1.14
N GLU A 115 0.70 -6.92 1.04
CA GLU A 115 -0.33 -6.39 1.92
C GLU A 115 -1.60 -6.03 1.13
N LYS A 116 -2.74 -6.27 1.76
CA LYS A 116 -4.06 -5.84 1.30
C LYS A 116 -4.53 -4.69 2.17
N SER A 117 -4.94 -3.59 1.56
CA SER A 117 -5.61 -2.48 2.24
C SER A 117 -6.98 -2.25 1.61
N ASN A 118 -7.97 -1.89 2.42
CA ASN A 118 -9.32 -1.59 1.94
C ASN A 118 -9.56 -0.09 2.06
N ARG A 119 -10.06 0.55 1.00
CA ARG A 119 -10.53 1.94 1.03
C ARG A 119 -11.95 1.97 0.49
N GLY A 120 -12.92 2.10 1.40
CA GLY A 120 -14.33 1.93 1.07
C GLY A 120 -14.63 0.51 0.56
N THR A 121 -15.24 0.42 -0.62
CA THR A 121 -15.59 -0.84 -1.29
C THR A 121 -14.46 -1.45 -2.12
N HIS A 122 -13.31 -0.78 -2.22
CA HIS A 122 -12.19 -1.20 -3.04
C HIS A 122 -11.05 -1.78 -2.20
N SER A 123 -10.50 -2.91 -2.66
CA SER A 123 -9.28 -3.50 -2.11
C SER A 123 -8.07 -3.16 -2.98
N TYR A 124 -7.00 -2.74 -2.34
CA TYR A 124 -5.71 -2.43 -2.94
C TYR A 124 -4.66 -3.42 -2.45
N TYR A 125 -3.81 -3.88 -3.37
CA TYR A 125 -2.78 -4.87 -3.09
C TYR A 125 -1.43 -4.24 -3.40
N GLN A 126 -0.56 -4.19 -2.41
CA GLN A 126 0.74 -3.55 -2.54
C GLN A 126 1.81 -4.36 -1.85
N THR A 127 3.00 -4.34 -2.43
CA THR A 127 4.18 -4.91 -1.82
C THR A 127 4.86 -3.82 -0.99
N THR A 128 4.99 -4.04 0.31
CA THR A 128 5.70 -3.12 1.22
C THR A 128 7.02 -3.75 1.67
N ILE A 129 8.01 -2.90 1.95
CA ILE A 129 9.30 -3.36 2.47
C ILE A 129 9.09 -3.77 3.92
N PHE A 130 9.29 -5.05 4.24
CA PHE A 130 9.20 -5.56 5.60
C PHE A 130 10.53 -5.47 6.35
N ARG A 131 11.65 -5.81 5.70
CA ARG A 131 13.00 -5.71 6.26
C ARG A 131 14.03 -5.48 5.17
N ARG A 132 15.04 -4.66 5.42
CA ARG A 132 16.26 -4.60 4.59
C ARG A 132 17.43 -5.23 5.33
N GLN A 133 18.37 -5.74 4.56
CA GLN A 133 19.62 -6.32 5.01
C GLN A 133 20.73 -5.84 4.07
N CYS A 134 21.96 -5.84 4.58
CA CYS A 134 23.12 -5.59 3.75
C CYS A 134 23.54 -6.86 3.01
N GLU A 135 24.26 -6.72 1.92
CA GLU A 135 24.83 -7.85 1.17
C GLU A 135 26.34 -7.87 1.39
N ASP A 136 26.94 -9.01 1.73
CA ASP A 136 28.40 -9.15 1.88
C ASP A 136 29.12 -9.36 0.53
N ALA A 137 30.45 -9.50 0.55
CA ALA A 137 31.27 -9.74 -0.64
C ALA A 137 30.93 -11.05 -1.37
N GLN A 138 30.21 -11.98 -0.74
CA GLN A 138 29.78 -13.24 -1.34
C GLN A 138 28.30 -13.23 -1.72
N GLY A 139 27.63 -12.08 -1.69
CA GLY A 139 26.22 -11.96 -2.01
C GLY A 139 25.26 -12.41 -0.91
N ARG A 140 25.73 -12.64 0.32
CA ARG A 140 24.89 -13.12 1.43
C ARG A 140 24.29 -11.95 2.21
N CYS A 141 23.05 -12.11 2.61
CA CYS A 141 22.34 -11.08 3.36
C CYS A 141 22.70 -11.07 4.85
N ARG A 142 23.14 -9.91 5.34
CA ARG A 142 23.62 -9.65 6.70
C ARG A 142 22.71 -8.68 7.42
N ARG A 143 22.53 -8.90 8.72
CA ARG A 143 21.68 -8.04 9.56
C ARG A 143 22.36 -6.69 9.80
N GLU A 144 21.57 -5.70 10.15
CA GLU A 144 22.06 -4.42 10.65
C GLU A 144 23.04 -4.62 11.81
N GLY A 145 24.09 -3.80 11.85
CA GLY A 145 25.16 -3.85 12.84
C GLY A 145 26.21 -4.94 12.63
N ALA A 146 25.98 -5.91 11.74
CA ALA A 146 26.97 -6.95 11.45
C ALA A 146 28.20 -6.38 10.73
N THR A 147 29.38 -6.95 11.03
CA THR A 147 30.64 -6.68 10.36
C THR A 147 31.01 -7.83 9.43
N PHE A 148 31.35 -7.53 8.18
CA PHE A 148 31.68 -8.53 7.16
C PHE A 148 32.49 -7.91 6.01
N PRO A 149 33.15 -8.72 5.17
CA PRO A 149 33.84 -8.20 4.00
C PRO A 149 32.87 -7.72 2.92
N LYS A 150 33.21 -6.64 2.21
CA LYS A 150 32.40 -6.07 1.11
C LYS A 150 33.29 -5.60 -0.03
N VAL A 151 32.78 -5.71 -1.26
CA VAL A 151 33.35 -5.02 -2.42
C VAL A 151 32.54 -3.75 -2.67
N LEU A 152 33.19 -2.59 -2.61
CA LEU A 152 32.61 -1.29 -2.96
C LEU A 152 33.48 -0.68 -4.06
N ASP A 153 32.87 -0.29 -5.17
CA ASP A 153 33.55 0.31 -6.33
C ASP A 153 34.79 -0.47 -6.80
N GLY A 154 34.70 -1.81 -6.77
CA GLY A 154 35.78 -2.74 -7.16
C GLY A 154 36.87 -2.97 -6.10
N LYS A 155 36.86 -2.24 -4.97
CA LYS A 155 37.81 -2.43 -3.87
C LYS A 155 37.24 -3.36 -2.80
N TYR A 156 38.06 -4.32 -2.36
CA TYR A 156 37.71 -5.26 -1.29
C TYR A 156 38.07 -4.67 0.09
N TYR A 157 37.06 -4.55 0.95
CA TYR A 157 37.19 -4.14 2.34
C TYR A 157 36.95 -5.34 3.25
N ARG A 158 37.81 -5.54 4.24
CA ARG A 158 37.73 -6.69 5.14
C ARG A 158 36.65 -6.53 6.20
N ASN A 159 36.48 -5.31 6.70
CA ASN A 159 35.60 -4.99 7.82
C ASN A 159 34.66 -3.86 7.42
N CYS A 160 33.46 -4.21 6.97
CA CYS A 160 32.39 -3.25 6.75
C CYS A 160 31.24 -3.52 7.72
N ARG A 161 30.75 -2.47 8.37
CA ARG A 161 29.56 -2.49 9.21
C ARG A 161 28.33 -2.12 8.40
N CYS A 162 27.27 -2.91 8.56
CA CYS A 162 25.95 -2.63 7.99
C CYS A 162 25.17 -1.60 8.82
N GLU A 163 24.71 -0.53 8.19
CA GLU A 163 23.84 0.48 8.80
C GLU A 163 22.56 0.65 7.98
N ILE A 164 21.39 0.70 8.64
CA ILE A 164 20.12 0.97 7.96
C ILE A 164 19.58 2.29 8.50
N LYS A 165 19.59 3.34 7.68
CA LYS A 165 19.13 4.67 8.09
C LYS A 165 17.70 4.97 7.60
N ASP A 166 17.02 5.79 8.39
CA ASP A 166 15.75 6.48 8.10
C ASP A 166 14.47 5.64 7.92
N PHE A 167 13.34 6.35 7.86
CA PHE A 167 12.01 5.87 7.47
C PHE A 167 11.97 5.18 6.10
N LYS A 168 12.89 5.52 5.18
CA LYS A 168 13.00 4.90 3.84
C LYS A 168 13.80 3.59 3.84
N ARG A 169 14.38 3.22 4.99
CA ARG A 169 15.16 1.99 5.21
C ARG A 169 16.32 1.87 4.23
N SER A 170 17.09 2.94 4.04
CA SER A 170 18.24 2.96 3.12
C SER A 170 19.42 2.21 3.73
N VAL A 171 20.18 1.48 2.90
CA VAL A 171 21.32 0.68 3.35
C VAL A 171 22.62 1.46 3.15
N TYR A 172 23.45 1.49 4.19
CA TYR A 172 24.76 2.13 4.21
C TYR A 172 25.83 1.14 4.70
N TYR A 173 27.06 1.32 4.22
CA TYR A 173 28.22 0.55 4.63
C TYR A 173 29.26 1.53 5.18
N SER A 174 29.79 1.24 6.36
CA SER A 174 30.95 1.92 6.93
C SER A 174 32.12 0.95 6.97
N CYS A 175 33.22 1.23 6.26
CA CYS A 175 34.32 0.30 6.05
C CYS A 175 35.66 0.93 6.41
N ASP A 176 36.53 0.13 7.03
CA ASP A 176 37.92 0.48 7.37
C ASP A 176 38.93 -0.13 6.37
#